data_AF-A0A7C1AK61-F1
#
_entry.id   AF-A0A7C1AK61-F1
#
_cell.length_a   1.000
_cell.length_b   1.000
_cell.length_c   1.000
_cell.angle_alpha   90.00
_cell.angle_beta   90.00
_cell.angle_gamma   90.00
#
_symmetry.space_group_name_H-M   'P 1'
#
loop_
_entity.id
_entity.type
_entity.pdbx_description
1 polymer ?
#
loop_
_entity_poly.entity_id
_entity_poly.type
_entity_poly.pdbx_seq_one_letter_code
_entity_poly.pdbx_strand_id
1 'polypeptide(L)'
;MLLYKLKNKKEACKYGVAEVDELGRVVKFEEKPSQPFSCYVSFGIYYLPKNKLKLIFKFLKSHKKNDAPGEYFQWLISNDSLYGFIQSGGIWIDIGDKQRYYGAEEIVQKSRRLLWRK
;
A
#
# COMPACT_ATOMS: atom_id res chain seq x y z
N MET A 1 5.86 -2.70 5.09
CA MET A 1 4.70 -2.75 4.17
C MET A 1 5.18 -3.08 2.78
N LEU A 2 4.37 -3.73 1.98
CA LEU A 2 4.67 -3.84 0.55
C LEU A 2 4.26 -2.54 -0.15
N LEU A 3 5.02 -2.15 -1.17
CA LEU A 3 4.79 -0.94 -1.97
C LEU A 3 4.77 -1.25 -3.46
N TYR A 4 3.77 -0.71 -4.16
CA TYR A 4 3.67 -0.76 -5.62
C TYR A 4 4.08 0.57 -6.22
N LYS A 5 4.87 0.56 -7.29
CA LYS A 5 5.18 1.77 -8.04
C LYS A 5 4.15 1.98 -9.15
N LEU A 6 3.29 2.98 -8.98
CA LEU A 6 2.36 3.38 -10.03
C LEU A 6 3.10 4.01 -11.21
N LYS A 7 2.56 3.83 -12.41
CA LYS A 7 3.03 4.51 -13.63
C LYS A 7 2.63 5.98 -13.64
N ASN A 8 1.44 6.31 -13.12
CA ASN A 8 0.91 7.67 -13.09
C ASN A 8 0.77 8.17 -11.65
N LYS A 9 1.55 9.21 -11.29
CA LYS A 9 1.53 9.84 -9.97
C LYS A 9 0.16 10.39 -9.57
N LYS A 10 -0.65 10.86 -10.53
CA LYS A 10 -1.98 11.41 -10.24
C LYS A 10 -2.93 10.36 -9.65
N GLU A 11 -2.74 9.09 -9.97
CA GLU A 11 -3.59 8.01 -9.45
C GLU A 11 -3.27 7.65 -7.99
N ALA A 12 -2.11 8.08 -7.47
CA ALA A 12 -1.70 7.77 -6.11
C ALA A 12 -2.60 8.41 -5.04
N CYS A 13 -3.38 9.44 -5.38
CA CYS A 13 -4.31 10.11 -4.43
C CYS A 13 -5.41 9.18 -3.91
N LYS A 14 -5.61 8.02 -4.54
CA LYS A 14 -6.60 7.02 -4.12
C LYS A 14 -6.10 6.09 -3.01
N TYR A 15 -4.81 6.17 -2.64
CA TYR A 15 -4.13 5.19 -1.79
C TYR A 15 -3.29 5.84 -0.70
N GLY A 16 -2.77 5.01 0.21
CA GLY A 16 -1.67 5.40 1.09
C GLY A 16 -0.37 5.54 0.29
N VAL A 17 0.18 6.76 0.23
CA VAL A 17 1.38 7.11 -0.54
C VAL A 17 2.58 7.13 0.40
N ALA A 18 3.69 6.51 -0.01
CA ALA A 18 4.90 6.40 0.78
C ALA A 18 6.12 7.01 0.08
N GLU A 19 7.05 7.53 0.86
CA GLU A 19 8.41 7.87 0.45
C GLU A 19 9.37 6.95 1.18
N VAL A 20 10.34 6.42 0.47
CA VAL A 20 11.28 5.42 0.97
C VAL A 20 12.70 5.92 0.74
N ASP A 21 13.54 5.83 1.77
CA ASP A 21 14.96 6.16 1.66
C ASP A 21 15.78 5.03 1.00
N GLU A 22 17.07 5.26 0.83
CA GLU A 22 18.00 4.30 0.20
C GLU A 22 18.14 2.98 0.97
N LEU A 23 17.82 2.97 2.27
CA LEU A 23 17.86 1.79 3.13
C LEU A 23 16.51 1.06 3.21
N GLY A 24 15.51 1.50 2.45
CA GLY A 24 14.19 0.89 2.44
C GLY A 24 13.29 1.34 3.60
N ARG A 25 13.66 2.37 4.37
CA ARG A 25 12.81 2.92 5.44
C ARG A 25 11.78 3.87 4.85
N VAL A 26 10.54 3.76 5.33
CA VAL A 26 9.49 4.71 4.99
C VAL A 26 9.69 5.97 5.83
N VAL A 27 10.08 7.07 5.18
CA VAL A 27 10.34 8.36 5.83
C VAL A 27 9.13 9.28 5.80
N LYS A 28 8.18 9.03 4.90
CA LYS A 28 6.93 9.77 4.79
C LYS A 28 5.80 8.85 4.35
N PHE A 29 4.62 9.00 4.95
CA PHE A 29 3.41 8.32 4.53
C PHE A 29 2.22 9.27 4.65
N GLU A 30 1.34 9.32 3.65
CA GLU A 30 0.05 10.02 3.75
C GLU A 30 -1.06 9.14 3.18
N GLU A 31 -2.19 9.06 3.89
CA GLU A 31 -3.37 8.31 3.42
C GLU A 31 -4.18 9.20 2.48
N LYS A 32 -4.32 8.78 1.22
CA LYS A 32 -5.14 9.45 0.20
C LYS A 32 -4.86 10.95 0.07
N PRO A 33 -3.60 11.36 -0.15
CA PRO A 33 -3.26 12.77 -0.26
C PRO A 33 -3.89 13.39 -1.50
N SER A 34 -4.43 14.60 -1.37
CA SER A 34 -4.97 15.35 -2.51
C SER A 34 -3.91 15.66 -3.56
N GLN A 35 -2.67 15.87 -3.12
CA GLN A 35 -1.48 16.05 -3.95
C GLN A 35 -0.44 14.98 -3.59
N PRO A 36 -0.38 13.85 -4.32
CA PRO A 36 0.60 12.79 -4.07
C PRO A 36 2.03 13.32 -4.18
N PHE A 37 2.90 12.97 -3.24
CA PHE A 37 4.33 13.34 -3.28
C PHE A 37 5.18 12.26 -3.97
N SER A 38 4.68 11.03 -4.07
CA SER A 38 5.40 9.86 -4.61
C SER A 38 4.48 8.97 -5.46
N CYS A 39 5.07 8.07 -6.25
CA CYS A 39 4.36 7.02 -6.99
C CYS A 39 4.28 5.69 -6.24
N TYR A 40 4.93 5.58 -5.08
CA TYR A 40 4.92 4.37 -4.26
C TYR A 40 3.67 4.35 -3.38
N VAL A 41 2.83 3.34 -3.57
CA VAL A 41 1.56 3.19 -2.85
C VAL A 41 1.51 1.88 -2.07
N SER A 42 0.84 1.90 -0.91
CA SER A 42 0.60 0.70 -0.10
C SER A 42 -0.34 -0.27 -0.82
N PHE A 43 0.02 -1.55 -0.86
CA PHE A 43 -0.83 -2.64 -1.36
C PHE A 43 -1.95 -3.07 -0.40
N GLY A 44 -1.98 -2.54 0.83
CA GLY A 44 -2.80 -3.13 1.89
C GLY A 44 -2.24 -4.45 2.45
N ILE A 45 -1.01 -4.82 2.07
CA ILE A 45 -0.32 -6.01 2.57
C ILE A 45 0.77 -5.58 3.54
N TYR A 46 0.65 -6.06 4.77
CA TYR A 46 1.51 -5.67 5.88
C TYR A 46 2.10 -6.89 6.57
N TYR A 47 3.39 -6.81 6.86
CA TYR A 47 4.05 -7.73 7.77
C TYR A 47 4.22 -7.03 9.12
N LEU A 48 3.58 -7.57 10.16
CA LEU A 48 3.63 -7.04 11.52
C LEU A 48 4.27 -8.09 12.44
N PRO A 49 5.54 -7.92 12.82
CA PRO A 49 6.21 -8.84 13.73
C PRO A 49 5.46 -8.99 15.06
N LYS A 50 5.46 -10.20 15.64
CA LYS A 50 4.77 -10.50 16.92
C LYS A 50 5.15 -9.52 18.04
N ASN A 51 6.43 -9.16 18.15
CA ASN A 51 6.93 -8.23 19.17
C ASN A 51 6.50 -6.77 18.95
N LYS A 52 5.98 -6.42 17.77
CA LYS A 52 5.50 -5.08 17.40
C LYS A 52 3.98 -4.93 17.54
N LEU A 53 3.22 -6.02 17.70
CA LEU A 53 1.75 -5.96 17.87
C LEU A 53 1.32 -5.08 19.06
N LYS A 54 2.14 -5.00 20.12
CA LYS A 54 1.91 -4.10 21.27
C LYS A 54 1.78 -2.61 20.88
N LEU A 55 2.35 -2.21 19.74
CA LEU A 55 2.30 -0.83 19.24
C LEU A 55 0.91 -0.47 18.72
N ILE A 56 0.14 -1.44 18.21
CA ILE A 56 -1.24 -1.21 17.77
C ILE A 56 -2.08 -0.76 18.97
N PHE A 57 -1.96 -1.44 20.11
CA PHE A 57 -2.65 -1.04 21.34
C PHE A 57 -2.20 0.33 21.86
N LYS A 58 -0.92 0.68 21.70
CA LYS A 58 -0.42 2.03 22.05
C LYS A 58 -1.06 3.09 21.15
N PHE A 59 -1.11 2.85 19.85
CA PHE A 59 -1.75 3.73 18.89
C PHE A 59 -3.24 3.94 19.21
N LEU A 60 -3.98 2.86 19.44
CA LEU A 60 -5.42 2.92 19.76
C LEU A 60 -5.73 3.64 21.08
N LYS A 61 -4.79 3.70 22.02
CA LYS A 61 -4.95 4.49 23.25
C LYS A 61 -4.81 5.99 23.02
N SER A 62 -4.01 6.41 22.04
CA SER A 62 -3.75 7.82 21.73
C SER A 62 -4.61 8.37 20.60
N HIS A 63 -5.27 7.51 19.80
CA HIS A 63 -6.08 7.91 18.65
C HIS A 63 -7.53 7.45 18.81
N LYS A 64 -8.48 8.37 18.66
CA LYS A 64 -9.93 8.09 18.77
C LYS A 64 -10.51 7.42 17.53
N LYS A 65 -9.80 7.46 16.39
CA LYS A 65 -10.28 6.99 15.10
C LYS A 65 -9.67 5.62 14.81
N ASN A 66 -10.51 4.58 14.86
CA ASN A 66 -10.05 3.20 14.81
C ASN A 66 -9.98 2.60 13.40
N ASP A 67 -10.46 3.33 12.38
CA ASP A 67 -10.74 2.77 11.04
C ASP A 67 -9.91 3.42 9.92
N ALA A 68 -8.63 3.62 10.17
CA ALA A 68 -7.69 4.08 9.14
C ALA A 68 -6.31 3.46 9.38
N PRO A 69 -6.01 2.28 8.81
CA PRO A 69 -4.69 1.67 8.94
C PRO A 69 -3.56 2.60 8.45
N GLY A 70 -3.86 3.52 7.52
CA GLY A 70 -2.93 4.56 7.09
C GLY A 70 -2.47 5.48 8.24
N GLU A 71 -3.37 5.89 9.14
CA GLU A 71 -3.02 6.72 10.31
C GLU A 71 -2.08 5.97 11.27
N TYR A 72 -2.26 4.66 11.43
CA TYR A 72 -1.34 3.83 12.21
C TYR A 72 0.08 3.83 11.63
N PHE A 73 0.21 3.70 10.30
CA PHE A 73 1.52 3.72 9.65
C PHE A 73 2.16 5.11 9.69
N GLN A 74 1.39 6.19 9.59
CA GLN A 74 1.90 7.55 9.84
C GLN A 74 2.45 7.70 11.24
N TRP A 75 1.67 7.27 12.24
CA TRP A 75 2.10 7.29 13.64
C TRP A 75 3.36 6.46 13.87
N LEU A 76 3.48 5.30 13.22
CA LEU A 76 4.66 4.45 13.33
C LEU A 76 5.94 5.15 12.91
N ILE A 77 5.94 6.00 11.87
CA ILE A 77 7.16 6.70 11.40
C ILE A 77 7.82 7.50 12.52
N SER A 78 7.02 8.07 13.43
CA SER A 78 7.52 8.86 14.57
C SER A 78 7.75 8.04 15.84
N ASN A 79 7.28 6.79 15.91
CA ASN A 79 7.24 6.00 17.14
C ASN A 79 7.99 4.66 17.07
N ASP A 80 8.35 4.20 15.87
CA ASP A 80 9.15 3.01 15.60
C ASP A 80 9.71 3.07 14.16
N SER A 81 10.35 2.00 13.70
CA SER A 81 10.78 1.87 12.30
C SER A 81 9.68 1.26 11.43
N LEU A 82 9.54 1.82 10.23
CA LEU A 82 8.67 1.32 9.18
C LEU A 82 9.49 1.12 7.91
N TYR A 83 9.38 -0.05 7.29
CA TYR A 83 10.12 -0.39 6.08
C TYR A 83 9.18 -0.66 4.91
N GLY A 84 9.58 -0.24 3.72
CA GLY A 84 8.86 -0.43 2.46
C GLY A 84 9.56 -1.47 1.60
N PHE A 85 8.85 -2.52 1.21
CA PHE A 85 9.32 -3.51 0.25
C PHE A 85 8.71 -3.19 -1.12
N ILE A 86 9.53 -2.68 -2.05
CA ILE A 86 9.08 -2.32 -3.39
C ILE A 86 8.96 -3.60 -4.23
N GLN A 87 7.75 -3.90 -4.68
CA GLN A 87 7.50 -5.05 -5.53
C GLN A 87 8.18 -4.87 -6.90
N SER A 88 9.02 -5.83 -7.28
CA SER A 88 9.82 -5.78 -8.52
C SER A 88 9.14 -6.41 -9.74
N GLY A 89 7.98 -7.05 -9.57
CA GLY A 89 7.25 -7.68 -10.67
C GLY A 89 5.85 -8.15 -10.32
N GLY A 90 5.11 -8.60 -11.33
CA GLY A 90 3.69 -8.94 -11.21
C GLY A 90 2.77 -7.75 -11.42
N ILE A 91 1.48 -8.04 -11.47
CA ILE A 91 0.43 -7.03 -11.67
C ILE A 91 -0.36 -6.94 -10.37
N TRP A 92 -0.60 -5.72 -9.92
CA TRP A 92 -1.59 -5.44 -8.89
C TRP A 92 -2.69 -4.56 -9.43
N ILE A 93 -3.90 -4.95 -9.07
CA ILE A 93 -5.12 -4.27 -9.47
C ILE A 93 -5.98 -4.15 -8.23
N ASP A 94 -6.21 -2.92 -7.80
CA ASP A 94 -7.25 -2.63 -6.82
C ASP A 94 -8.62 -2.68 -7.51
N ILE A 95 -9.42 -3.68 -7.14
CA ILE A 95 -10.77 -3.93 -7.70
C ILE A 95 -11.88 -3.22 -6.91
N GLY A 96 -11.55 -2.21 -6.09
CA GLY A 96 -12.52 -1.42 -5.34
C GLY A 96 -13.46 -0.56 -6.18
N ASP A 97 -13.20 -0.38 -7.48
CA ASP A 97 -14.11 0.28 -8.42
C ASP A 97 -14.53 -0.62 -9.58
N LYS A 98 -15.74 -0.37 -10.11
CA LYS A 98 -16.36 -1.21 -11.14
C LYS A 98 -15.54 -1.27 -12.43
N GLN A 99 -14.91 -0.17 -12.84
CA GLN A 99 -14.11 -0.15 -14.06
C GLN A 99 -12.83 -0.98 -13.90
N ARG A 100 -12.16 -0.87 -12.76
CA ARG A 100 -10.98 -1.69 -12.44
C ARG A 100 -11.30 -3.16 -12.26
N TYR A 101 -12.46 -3.49 -11.68
CA TYR A 101 -12.94 -4.86 -11.61
C TYR A 101 -13.02 -5.50 -13.01
N TYR A 102 -13.70 -4.85 -13.97
CA TYR A 102 -13.79 -5.39 -15.33
C TYR A 102 -12.44 -5.44 -16.05
N GLY A 103 -11.59 -4.44 -15.82
CA GLY A 103 -10.21 -4.48 -16.34
C GLY A 103 -9.41 -5.67 -15.79
N ALA A 104 -9.56 -5.99 -14.50
CA ALA A 104 -8.94 -7.15 -13.89
C ALA A 104 -9.47 -8.46 -14.49
N GLU A 105 -10.78 -8.56 -14.68
CA GLU A 105 -11.41 -9.72 -15.32
C GLU A 105 -10.84 -9.97 -16.73
N GLU A 106 -10.72 -8.92 -17.56
CA GLU A 106 -10.19 -9.03 -18.91
C GLU A 106 -8.73 -9.51 -18.92
N ILE A 107 -7.90 -9.00 -18.01
CA ILE A 107 -6.50 -9.41 -17.82
C ILE A 107 -6.42 -10.90 -17.44
N VAL A 108 -7.26 -11.35 -16.49
CA VAL A 108 -7.30 -12.75 -16.04
C VAL A 108 -7.76 -13.67 -17.17
N GLN A 109 -8.81 -13.29 -17.92
CA GLN A 109 -9.32 -14.07 -19.03
C GLN A 109 -8.29 -14.22 -20.17
N LYS A 110 -7.56 -13.15 -20.51
CA LYS A 110 -6.47 -13.21 -21.50
C LYS A 110 -5.33 -14.10 -21.03
N SER A 111 -4.94 -13.97 -19.76
CA SER A 111 -3.87 -14.79 -19.16
C SER A 111 -4.22 -16.28 -19.14
N ARG A 112 -5.47 -16.63 -18.80
CA ARG A 112 -5.97 -18.00 -18.91
C ARG A 112 -5.88 -18.54 -20.33
N ARG A 113 -6.35 -17.78 -21.33
CA ARG A 113 -6.25 -18.21 -22.74
C ARG A 113 -4.81 -18.49 -23.22
N LEU A 114 -3.83 -17.78 -22.66
CA LEU A 114 -2.41 -18.01 -22.95
C LEU A 114 -1.86 -19.26 -22.23
N LEU A 115 -2.31 -19.53 -21.01
CA LEU A 115 -1.84 -20.67 -20.20
C LEU A 115 -2.43 -22.03 -20.64
N TRP A 116 -3.63 -22.05 -21.25
CA TRP A 116 -4.35 -23.27 -21.64
C TRP A 116 -4.30 -23.57 -23.16
N ARG A 117 -3.37 -22.97 -23.91
CA ARG A 117 -3.07 -23.31 -25.32
C ARG A 117 -1.99 -24.41 -25.44
N LYS A 118 -2.01 -25.40 -24.53
CA LYS A 118 -1.23 -26.64 -24.65
C LYS A 118 -2.17 -27.82 -24.76
#